data_AF-A0AA88KJV6-F1
#
_entry.id   AF-A0AA88KJV6-F1
#
_cell.length_a   1.000
_cell.length_b   1.000
_cell.length_c   1.000
_cell.angle_alpha   90.00
_cell.angle_beta   90.00
_cell.angle_gamma   90.00
#
_symmetry.space_group_name_H-M   'P 1'
#
loop_
_entity.id
_entity.type
_entity.pdbx_description
1 polymer ?
#
loop_
_entity_poly.entity_id
_entity_poly.type
_entity_poly.pdbx_seq_one_letter_code
_entity_poly.pdbx_strand_id
1 'polypeptide(L)'
;MSTTNLPIDQYVDFVIRTPTSSMLQNFEIPSSPVNMTTTTNTRQSCSCPNCGCNGESPCPKTISANRWTVLASIECSGQQTAGIGLVNIQAADSSGFQYFLVDSANKDKALNSQPFSYSKYKSSPNQDQYASCVSDGKPSYRPFPDSVGAYMMVKSNNLITNALLRFNVQLSCVISPANVMRVQTSSTRQFSRHYVGYPSTFAFSFLNKYQDVDTWQEGVVSMTSVNSLQTGSIRAGVGSIQYTPTSVGPMQMKLKYTPSPSVYGSWQDLDSSIQVYQMATKGRINLQLKTDHLSPLEPFTVGYIVFDNDGVVTEVLDWSKFKITANYEEHGAKGNAISCSPPNTLHGEGVVSCNCSDVVGTFSVVASFDGKVLDSKEVTILEDEVLIFWLTPSQWAVILVICIAGCMLVLGVAAGIVAVVRFMRNRAKKDMVKLEDPVEKEEGDHVDEQPFRNANN
;
A
#
# COMPACT_ATOMS: atom_id res chain seq x y z
N MET A 1 -19.42 20.53 10.53
CA MET A 1 -18.98 19.17 10.13
C MET A 1 -17.47 19.20 10.08
N SER A 2 -16.79 18.21 10.65
CA SER A 2 -15.32 18.16 10.68
C SER A 2 -14.83 17.68 9.31
N THR A 3 -14.04 18.48 8.60
CA THR A 3 -13.37 18.08 7.35
C THR A 3 -12.15 17.24 7.71
N THR A 4 -12.14 15.97 7.33
CA THR A 4 -10.99 15.09 7.52
C THR A 4 -10.08 15.16 6.30
N ASN A 5 -8.82 15.56 6.48
CA ASN A 5 -7.80 15.46 5.44
C ASN A 5 -7.45 13.98 5.24
N LEU A 6 -7.51 13.50 4.00
CA LEU A 6 -7.10 12.17 3.59
C LEU A 6 -5.59 12.15 3.29
N PRO A 7 -4.75 11.53 4.13
CA PRO A 7 -3.32 11.36 3.86
C PRO A 7 -3.11 10.20 2.88
N ILE A 8 -2.00 10.22 2.15
CA ILE A 8 -1.63 9.11 1.27
C ILE A 8 -1.14 7.92 2.09
N ASP A 9 -1.55 6.74 1.66
CA ASP A 9 -1.28 5.46 2.31
C ASP A 9 -1.79 5.36 3.76
N GLN A 10 -2.62 6.32 4.19
CA GLN A 10 -3.39 6.23 5.43
C GLN A 10 -4.85 5.97 5.11
N TYR A 11 -5.45 5.16 5.97
CA TYR A 11 -6.87 4.87 5.93
C TYR A 11 -7.61 5.96 6.69
N VAL A 12 -8.69 6.46 6.10
CA VAL A 12 -9.69 7.19 6.87
C VAL A 12 -10.94 6.33 6.94
N ASP A 13 -11.30 6.00 8.17
CA ASP A 13 -12.49 5.25 8.49
C ASP A 13 -13.66 6.20 8.69
N PHE A 14 -14.68 6.03 7.87
CA PHE A 14 -15.93 6.75 8.02
C PHE A 14 -16.93 5.83 8.68
N VAL A 15 -17.14 6.06 9.99
CA VAL A 15 -18.11 5.31 10.78
C VAL A 15 -19.51 5.73 10.37
N ILE A 16 -20.31 4.74 9.99
CA ILE A 16 -21.64 4.96 9.46
C ILE A 16 -22.64 4.42 10.45
N ARG A 17 -23.69 5.21 10.67
CA ARG A 17 -24.89 4.73 11.34
C ARG A 17 -25.68 3.95 10.31
N THR A 18 -25.55 2.63 10.32
CA THR A 18 -26.48 1.74 9.62
C THR A 18 -27.91 2.18 9.96
N PRO A 19 -28.88 2.14 9.02
CA PRO A 19 -30.27 2.40 9.36
C PRO A 19 -30.74 1.37 10.39
N THR A 20 -30.73 1.74 11.67
CA THR A 20 -30.81 0.79 12.79
C THR A 20 -32.22 0.41 13.22
N SER A 21 -33.31 0.94 12.64
CA SER A 21 -34.63 0.67 13.25
C SER A 21 -35.87 0.72 12.37
N SER A 22 -35.82 1.17 11.11
CA SER A 22 -37.07 1.44 10.36
C SER A 22 -37.82 0.19 9.87
N MET A 23 -37.21 -1.00 9.98
CA MET A 23 -37.78 -2.26 9.47
C MET A 23 -38.30 -3.23 10.53
N LEU A 24 -38.06 -2.96 11.81
CA LEU A 24 -38.71 -3.74 12.86
C LEU A 24 -40.13 -3.21 13.07
N GLN A 25 -41.07 -4.13 13.09
CA GLN A 25 -42.47 -3.86 13.41
C GLN A 25 -42.82 -4.65 14.66
N ASN A 26 -43.60 -4.04 15.55
CA ASN A 26 -44.10 -4.74 16.73
C ASN A 26 -45.38 -5.49 16.36
N PHE A 27 -45.40 -6.78 16.70
CA PHE A 27 -46.62 -7.57 16.75
C PHE A 27 -47.30 -7.30 18.08
N GLU A 28 -48.49 -6.72 18.03
CA GLU A 28 -49.34 -6.53 19.20
C GLU A 28 -50.36 -7.67 19.25
N ILE A 29 -50.62 -8.19 20.45
CA ILE A 29 -51.68 -9.18 20.63
C ILE A 29 -53.00 -8.42 20.58
N PRO A 30 -53.93 -8.75 19.67
CA PRO A 30 -55.23 -8.10 19.63
C PRO A 30 -55.92 -8.25 20.99
N SER A 31 -56.24 -7.14 21.65
CA SER A 31 -56.88 -7.12 22.97
C SER A 31 -58.39 -7.40 22.92
N SER A 32 -58.95 -7.64 21.73
CA SER A 32 -60.37 -7.91 21.50
C SER A 32 -60.58 -9.23 20.75
N PRO A 33 -61.64 -9.99 21.04
CA PRO A 33 -62.01 -11.16 20.24
C PRO A 33 -62.28 -10.70 18.80
N VAL A 34 -61.39 -11.10 17.89
CA VAL A 34 -61.52 -10.81 16.46
C VAL A 34 -62.75 -11.57 15.96
N ASN A 35 -63.81 -10.84 15.62
CA ASN A 35 -64.88 -11.39 14.78
C ASN A 35 -64.28 -11.70 13.41
N MET A 36 -63.90 -12.96 13.20
CA MET A 36 -63.46 -13.46 11.90
C MET A 36 -64.66 -13.44 10.96
N THR A 37 -64.81 -12.37 10.19
CA THR A 37 -65.57 -12.43 8.95
C THR A 37 -64.81 -13.34 8.00
N THR A 38 -65.32 -14.55 7.83
CA THR A 38 -64.94 -15.50 6.78
C THR A 38 -65.28 -14.88 5.43
N THR A 39 -64.42 -13.99 4.95
CA THR A 39 -64.45 -13.59 3.55
C THR A 39 -64.00 -14.79 2.74
N THR A 40 -64.96 -15.42 2.06
CA THR A 40 -64.76 -16.43 1.02
C THR A 40 -64.05 -15.78 -0.16
N ASN A 41 -62.77 -15.48 0.00
CA ASN A 41 -61.94 -15.07 -1.11
C ASN A 41 -61.69 -16.27 -2.02
N THR A 42 -61.92 -16.01 -3.30
CA THR A 42 -61.74 -16.89 -4.45
C THR A 42 -60.45 -17.69 -4.34
N ARG A 43 -60.58 -19.02 -4.49
CA ARG A 43 -59.46 -19.97 -4.58
C ARG A 43 -58.52 -19.56 -5.72
N GLN A 44 -57.51 -18.75 -5.43
CA GLN A 44 -56.29 -18.75 -6.24
C GLN A 44 -55.52 -20.02 -5.88
N SER A 45 -55.75 -21.08 -6.67
CA SER A 45 -54.88 -22.24 -6.72
C SER A 45 -53.58 -21.86 -7.44
N CYS A 46 -52.75 -21.06 -6.77
CA CYS A 46 -51.36 -20.89 -7.18
C CYS A 46 -50.56 -21.95 -6.41
N SER A 47 -50.13 -23.01 -7.09
CA SER A 47 -49.07 -23.87 -6.53
C SER A 47 -47.81 -23.02 -6.44
N CYS A 48 -47.38 -22.69 -5.23
CA CYS A 48 -46.07 -22.08 -5.01
C CYS A 48 -45.00 -22.99 -5.63
N PRO A 49 -44.20 -22.51 -6.60
CA PRO A 49 -43.14 -23.33 -7.18
C PRO A 49 -42.14 -23.73 -6.08
N ASN A 50 -41.67 -24.99 -6.14
CA ASN A 50 -40.62 -25.53 -5.27
C ASN A 50 -40.93 -25.57 -3.76
N CYS A 51 -42.19 -25.71 -3.34
CA CYS A 51 -42.54 -25.98 -1.94
C CYS A 51 -42.40 -27.48 -1.59
N GLY A 52 -41.30 -27.82 -0.93
CA GLY A 52 -41.08 -29.12 -0.27
C GLY A 52 -41.25 -28.96 1.24
N CYS A 53 -40.21 -29.32 2.01
CA CYS A 53 -40.06 -28.92 3.42
C CYS A 53 -38.56 -28.72 3.71
N ASN A 54 -37.84 -27.99 2.85
CA ASN A 54 -36.36 -27.94 2.85
C ASN A 54 -35.66 -29.33 2.82
N GLY A 55 -36.33 -30.37 2.32
CA GLY A 55 -35.82 -31.76 2.37
C GLY A 55 -36.05 -32.47 3.71
N GLU A 56 -36.67 -31.81 4.70
CA GLU A 56 -37.07 -32.42 5.97
C GLU A 56 -38.22 -33.41 5.77
N SER A 57 -38.19 -34.50 6.55
CA SER A 57 -39.26 -35.49 6.68
C SER A 57 -39.77 -35.49 8.13
N PRO A 58 -41.09 -35.53 8.38
CA PRO A 58 -42.18 -35.67 7.41
C PRO A 58 -42.53 -34.36 6.67
N CYS A 59 -43.00 -34.49 5.44
CA CYS A 59 -43.50 -33.38 4.63
C CYS A 59 -44.88 -33.73 4.01
N PRO A 60 -45.93 -32.89 4.15
CA PRO A 60 -45.99 -31.58 4.79
C PRO A 60 -45.68 -31.57 6.30
N LYS A 61 -45.18 -30.45 6.81
CA LYS A 61 -44.92 -30.24 8.24
C LYS A 61 -46.21 -29.82 8.95
N THR A 62 -46.52 -30.51 10.04
CA THR A 62 -47.69 -30.21 10.87
C THR A 62 -47.40 -29.03 11.79
N ILE A 63 -48.26 -28.01 11.72
CA ILE A 63 -48.21 -26.81 12.55
C ILE A 63 -49.36 -26.84 13.55
N SER A 64 -49.06 -26.70 14.83
CA SER A 64 -50.03 -26.76 15.92
C SER A 64 -51.09 -25.67 15.79
N ALA A 65 -52.35 -26.03 16.01
CA ALA A 65 -53.46 -25.09 16.07
C ALA A 65 -53.22 -24.00 17.13
N ASN A 66 -53.55 -22.75 16.78
CA ASN A 66 -53.47 -21.58 17.66
C ASN A 66 -52.11 -21.35 18.37
N ARG A 67 -50.99 -21.86 17.85
CA ARG A 67 -49.65 -21.64 18.42
C ARG A 67 -48.64 -21.20 17.37
N TRP A 68 -47.71 -20.35 17.79
CA TRP A 68 -46.53 -20.04 17.00
C TRP A 68 -45.62 -21.26 16.92
N THR A 69 -45.15 -21.58 15.72
CA THR A 69 -44.21 -22.68 15.46
C THR A 69 -43.04 -22.15 14.67
N VAL A 70 -41.83 -22.63 14.95
CA VAL A 70 -40.65 -22.35 14.13
C VAL A 70 -40.69 -23.24 12.88
N LEU A 71 -40.85 -22.62 11.72
CA LEU A 71 -40.89 -23.34 10.44
C LEU A 71 -39.48 -23.70 9.97
N ALA A 72 -38.59 -22.71 9.99
CA ALA A 72 -37.17 -22.81 9.67
C ALA A 72 -36.37 -21.90 10.60
N SER A 73 -35.14 -22.27 10.90
CA SER A 73 -34.25 -21.50 11.77
C SER A 73 -32.80 -21.66 11.35
N ILE A 74 -32.00 -20.66 11.71
CA ILE A 74 -30.55 -20.77 11.68
C ILE A 74 -29.97 -20.07 12.90
N GLU A 75 -28.89 -20.63 13.42
CA GLU A 75 -28.04 -20.02 14.43
C GLU A 75 -26.62 -20.00 13.89
N CYS A 76 -26.05 -18.81 13.82
CA CYS A 76 -24.73 -18.52 13.31
C CYS A 76 -23.75 -18.35 14.46
N SER A 77 -22.49 -18.65 14.19
CA SER A 77 -21.42 -18.54 15.18
C SER A 77 -20.34 -17.57 14.70
N GLY A 78 -19.53 -17.09 15.65
CA GLY A 78 -18.41 -16.19 15.36
C GLY A 78 -18.87 -14.81 14.85
N GLN A 79 -18.33 -14.41 13.70
CA GLN A 79 -18.49 -13.07 13.10
C GLN A 79 -19.61 -13.01 12.05
N GLN A 80 -20.50 -14.01 12.05
CA GLN A 80 -21.56 -14.15 11.06
C GLN A 80 -22.91 -13.72 11.64
N THR A 81 -23.80 -13.28 10.75
CA THR A 81 -25.21 -13.00 11.01
C THR A 81 -26.10 -13.86 10.11
N ALA A 82 -27.37 -13.99 10.46
CA ALA A 82 -28.32 -14.71 9.64
C ALA A 82 -28.72 -13.88 8.40
N GLY A 83 -28.60 -14.51 7.23
CA GLY A 83 -29.12 -14.02 5.95
C GLY A 83 -30.29 -14.87 5.47
N ILE A 84 -31.27 -14.24 4.84
CA ILE A 84 -32.43 -14.91 4.24
C ILE A 84 -32.47 -14.66 2.73
N GLY A 85 -32.49 -15.73 1.94
CA GLY A 85 -32.53 -15.65 0.48
C GLY A 85 -33.95 -15.81 -0.07
N LEU A 86 -34.53 -16.99 0.10
CA LEU A 86 -35.82 -17.38 -0.47
C LEU A 86 -36.82 -17.67 0.64
N VAL A 87 -38.09 -17.27 0.43
CA VAL A 87 -39.21 -17.67 1.27
C VAL A 87 -40.37 -18.13 0.38
N ASN A 88 -40.56 -19.44 0.31
CA ASN A 88 -41.74 -20.06 -0.27
C ASN A 88 -42.45 -20.88 0.81
N ILE A 89 -43.74 -20.61 1.04
CA ILE A 89 -44.55 -21.33 2.03
C ILE A 89 -45.92 -21.58 1.40
N GLN A 90 -46.47 -22.79 1.55
CA GLN A 90 -47.75 -23.21 1.00
C GLN A 90 -48.50 -24.05 2.02
N ALA A 91 -49.78 -23.75 2.22
CA ALA A 91 -50.69 -24.66 2.91
C ALA A 91 -51.04 -25.85 2.00
N ALA A 92 -50.82 -27.06 2.50
CA ALA A 92 -51.17 -28.31 1.82
C ALA A 92 -52.65 -28.70 2.02
N ASP A 93 -53.33 -28.03 2.94
CA ASP A 93 -54.76 -28.16 3.23
C ASP A 93 -55.49 -26.83 2.93
N SER A 94 -56.72 -26.69 3.41
CA SER A 94 -57.51 -25.46 3.28
C SER A 94 -57.19 -24.41 4.37
N SER A 95 -56.17 -24.63 5.20
CA SER A 95 -55.78 -23.65 6.22
C SER A 95 -55.05 -22.46 5.59
N GLY A 96 -55.14 -21.32 6.25
CA GLY A 96 -54.29 -20.17 5.99
C GLY A 96 -53.21 -20.07 7.06
N PHE A 97 -52.14 -19.34 6.77
CA PHE A 97 -51.05 -19.10 7.71
C PHE A 97 -50.58 -17.65 7.68
N GLN A 98 -50.03 -17.24 8.81
CA GLN A 98 -49.19 -16.06 8.97
C GLN A 98 -47.76 -16.50 9.18
N TYR A 99 -46.84 -15.66 8.74
CA TYR A 99 -45.41 -15.90 8.90
C TYR A 99 -44.68 -14.60 9.23
N PHE A 100 -43.74 -14.69 10.16
CA PHE A 100 -42.91 -13.58 10.64
C PHE A 100 -41.47 -14.04 10.80
N LEU A 101 -40.55 -13.28 10.22
CA LEU A 101 -39.12 -13.44 10.44
C LEU A 101 -38.71 -12.68 11.71
N VAL A 102 -38.13 -13.38 12.68
CA VAL A 102 -37.74 -12.83 14.00
C VAL A 102 -36.31 -13.23 14.37
N ASP A 103 -35.70 -12.48 15.28
CA ASP A 103 -34.40 -12.79 15.86
C ASP A 103 -34.52 -13.75 17.06
N SER A 104 -33.38 -14.14 17.65
CA SER A 104 -33.37 -15.01 18.84
C SER A 104 -34.15 -14.46 20.03
N ALA A 105 -34.10 -13.15 20.28
CA ALA A 105 -34.76 -12.53 21.42
C ALA A 105 -36.29 -12.49 21.26
N ASN A 106 -36.79 -12.38 20.03
CA ASN A 106 -38.21 -12.32 19.70
C ASN A 106 -38.84 -13.70 19.43
N LYS A 107 -38.03 -14.71 19.10
CA LYS A 107 -38.47 -16.11 19.00
C LYS A 107 -39.17 -16.57 20.28
N ASP A 108 -38.53 -16.41 21.43
CA ASP A 108 -39.06 -16.91 22.70
C ASP A 108 -40.32 -16.15 23.11
N LYS A 109 -40.38 -14.84 22.82
CA LYS A 109 -41.60 -14.05 23.02
C LYS A 109 -42.75 -14.59 22.16
N ALA A 110 -42.50 -14.86 20.87
CA ALA A 110 -43.50 -15.42 19.97
C ALA A 110 -44.00 -16.81 20.44
N LEU A 111 -43.09 -17.72 20.80
CA LEU A 111 -43.45 -19.05 21.31
C LEU A 111 -44.29 -19.00 22.59
N ASN A 112 -44.01 -18.01 23.46
CA ASN A 112 -44.76 -17.78 24.70
C ASN A 112 -45.99 -16.88 24.50
N SER A 113 -46.39 -16.60 23.26
CA SER A 113 -47.54 -15.73 22.93
C SER A 113 -47.46 -14.35 23.58
N GLN A 114 -46.25 -13.78 23.66
CA GLN A 114 -45.98 -12.40 24.09
C GLN A 114 -45.82 -11.49 22.87
N PRO A 115 -46.02 -10.17 23.00
CA PRO A 115 -45.71 -9.22 21.93
C PRO A 115 -44.22 -9.32 21.52
N PHE A 116 -43.95 -9.31 20.22
CA PHE A 116 -42.61 -9.49 19.68
C PHE A 116 -42.37 -8.60 18.47
N SER A 117 -41.11 -8.23 18.22
CA SER A 117 -40.73 -7.49 17.02
C SER A 117 -40.33 -8.45 15.90
N TYR A 118 -40.67 -8.12 14.66
CA TYR A 118 -40.34 -8.90 13.48
C TYR A 118 -39.82 -8.01 12.35
N SER A 119 -39.10 -8.60 11.39
CA SER A 119 -38.68 -7.89 10.18
C SER A 119 -39.86 -7.75 9.23
N LYS A 120 -40.20 -6.52 8.81
CA LYS A 120 -41.20 -6.28 7.75
C LYS A 120 -40.83 -6.96 6.42
N TYR A 121 -39.55 -7.20 6.20
CA TYR A 121 -39.03 -7.80 4.99
C TYR A 121 -39.12 -9.33 5.08
N LYS A 122 -39.65 -9.97 4.03
CA LYS A 122 -39.96 -11.41 4.00
C LYS A 122 -40.83 -11.90 5.18
N SER A 123 -41.82 -11.09 5.56
CA SER A 123 -42.87 -11.43 6.53
C SER A 123 -44.26 -11.08 5.97
N SER A 124 -45.31 -11.54 6.65
CA SER A 124 -46.70 -11.21 6.29
C SER A 124 -46.91 -9.68 6.36
N PRO A 125 -47.44 -9.05 5.30
CA PRO A 125 -47.55 -7.59 5.23
C PRO A 125 -48.61 -7.03 6.19
N ASN A 126 -49.60 -7.83 6.58
CA ASN A 126 -50.66 -7.46 7.53
C ASN A 126 -50.81 -8.55 8.59
N GLN A 127 -50.95 -8.12 9.86
CA GLN A 127 -51.11 -9.00 11.01
C GLN A 127 -52.46 -9.73 11.07
N ASP A 128 -53.42 -9.32 10.24
CA ASP A 128 -54.77 -9.93 10.17
C ASP A 128 -54.99 -10.76 8.89
N GLN A 129 -54.03 -10.79 7.97
CA GLN A 129 -54.17 -11.51 6.72
C GLN A 129 -53.47 -12.86 6.79
N TYR A 130 -54.22 -13.91 6.44
CA TYR A 130 -53.69 -15.26 6.31
C TYR A 130 -53.49 -15.58 4.83
N ALA A 131 -52.31 -16.07 4.48
CA ALA A 131 -51.99 -16.53 3.14
C ALA A 131 -52.18 -18.05 3.03
N SER A 132 -52.52 -18.54 1.84
CA SER A 132 -52.50 -19.98 1.52
C SER A 132 -51.24 -20.36 0.73
N CYS A 133 -50.60 -19.40 0.07
CA CYS A 133 -49.33 -19.55 -0.66
C CYS A 133 -48.60 -18.21 -0.67
N VAL A 134 -47.29 -18.26 -0.40
CA VAL A 134 -46.34 -17.15 -0.43
C VAL A 134 -45.14 -17.61 -1.23
N SER A 135 -44.76 -16.84 -2.24
CA SER A 135 -43.47 -16.99 -2.91
C SER A 135 -42.83 -15.63 -3.04
N ASP A 136 -41.70 -15.44 -2.35
CA ASP A 136 -40.97 -14.19 -2.31
C ASP A 136 -39.66 -14.31 -3.08
N GLY A 137 -39.66 -13.81 -4.32
CA GLY A 137 -38.48 -13.70 -5.19
C GLY A 137 -37.61 -12.47 -4.91
N LYS A 138 -37.84 -11.75 -3.80
CA LYS A 138 -37.02 -10.60 -3.42
C LYS A 138 -35.57 -11.00 -3.15
N PRO A 139 -34.61 -10.08 -3.36
CA PRO A 139 -33.20 -10.30 -3.06
C PRO A 139 -32.93 -10.80 -1.64
N SER A 140 -31.76 -11.41 -1.46
CA SER A 140 -31.28 -11.83 -0.15
C SER A 140 -31.12 -10.65 0.80
N TYR A 141 -31.37 -10.88 2.08
CA TYR A 141 -31.44 -9.81 3.08
C TYR A 141 -30.85 -10.25 4.43
N ARG A 142 -30.33 -9.28 5.20
CA ARG A 142 -29.79 -9.45 6.55
C ARG A 142 -30.69 -8.74 7.56
N PRO A 143 -31.72 -9.41 8.10
CA PRO A 143 -32.76 -8.79 8.93
C PRO A 143 -32.28 -8.34 10.30
N PHE A 144 -31.29 -9.03 10.87
CA PHE A 144 -30.88 -8.85 12.25
C PHE A 144 -29.36 -8.76 12.35
N PRO A 145 -28.76 -7.62 11.99
CA PRO A 145 -27.30 -7.46 11.87
C PRO A 145 -26.51 -7.83 13.13
N ASP A 146 -27.16 -7.69 14.29
CA ASP A 146 -26.59 -7.98 15.60
C ASP A 146 -27.11 -9.26 16.24
N SER A 147 -28.01 -9.99 15.56
CA SER A 147 -28.43 -11.30 16.03
C SER A 147 -27.61 -12.39 15.37
N VAL A 148 -27.29 -13.39 16.20
CA VAL A 148 -26.71 -14.66 15.75
C VAL A 148 -27.76 -15.58 15.15
N GLY A 149 -29.06 -15.33 15.33
CA GLY A 149 -30.11 -16.25 14.89
C GLY A 149 -31.24 -15.57 14.15
N ALA A 150 -31.85 -16.30 13.22
CA ALA A 150 -33.10 -15.92 12.58
C ALA A 150 -34.06 -17.10 12.52
N TYR A 151 -35.32 -16.82 12.78
CA TYR A 151 -36.38 -17.82 12.91
C TYR A 151 -37.59 -17.38 12.10
N MET A 152 -38.07 -18.27 11.25
CA MET A 152 -39.32 -18.09 10.53
C MET A 152 -40.46 -18.63 11.39
N MET A 153 -41.14 -17.74 12.11
CA MET A 153 -42.30 -18.08 12.93
C MET A 153 -43.54 -18.18 12.06
N VAL A 154 -44.34 -19.23 12.24
CA VAL A 154 -45.63 -19.38 11.56
C VAL A 154 -46.76 -19.64 12.55
N LYS A 155 -47.95 -19.16 12.20
CA LYS A 155 -49.20 -19.43 12.93
C LYS A 155 -50.31 -19.74 11.93
N SER A 156 -51.07 -20.79 12.19
CA SER A 156 -52.25 -21.13 11.39
C SER A 156 -53.44 -20.21 11.73
N ASN A 157 -54.32 -19.97 10.75
CA ASN A 157 -55.64 -19.39 10.99
C ASN A 157 -56.58 -20.36 11.72
N ASN A 158 -56.26 -21.65 11.72
CA ASN A 158 -57.10 -22.66 12.30
C ASN A 158 -56.84 -22.73 13.81
N LEU A 159 -57.88 -22.43 14.58
CA LEU A 159 -57.83 -22.39 16.04
C LEU A 159 -57.99 -23.78 16.67
N ILE A 160 -58.46 -24.77 15.91
CA ILE A 160 -58.90 -26.06 16.43
C ILE A 160 -58.06 -27.21 15.87
N THR A 161 -57.83 -27.24 14.55
CA THR A 161 -57.08 -28.33 13.90
C THR A 161 -55.71 -27.86 13.45
N ASN A 162 -54.75 -28.77 13.50
CA ASN A 162 -53.40 -28.52 13.01
C ASN A 162 -53.45 -28.21 11.49
N ALA A 163 -52.53 -27.36 11.05
CA ALA A 163 -52.33 -27.06 9.64
C ALA A 163 -51.18 -27.88 9.05
N LEU A 164 -51.26 -28.16 7.76
CA LEU A 164 -50.19 -28.83 7.02
C LEU A 164 -49.51 -27.84 6.09
N LEU A 165 -48.21 -27.57 6.30
CA LEU A 165 -47.44 -26.63 5.48
C LEU A 165 -46.31 -27.32 4.70
N ARG A 166 -46.13 -26.89 3.45
CA ARG A 166 -44.94 -27.14 2.63
C ARG A 166 -44.14 -25.85 2.51
N PHE A 167 -42.83 -25.92 2.54
CA PHE A 167 -41.98 -24.73 2.51
C PHE A 167 -40.62 -24.98 1.85
N ASN A 168 -40.07 -23.90 1.34
CA ASN A 168 -38.69 -23.78 0.91
C ASN A 168 -38.17 -22.41 1.38
N VAL A 169 -37.49 -22.41 2.53
CA VAL A 169 -36.98 -21.21 3.19
C VAL A 169 -35.46 -21.33 3.26
N GLN A 170 -34.74 -20.45 2.57
CA GLN A 170 -33.29 -20.48 2.53
C GLN A 170 -32.72 -19.48 3.53
N LEU A 171 -32.25 -20.02 4.66
CA LEU A 171 -31.46 -19.31 5.65
C LEU A 171 -30.00 -19.70 5.50
N SER A 172 -29.09 -18.76 5.71
CA SER A 172 -27.64 -19.00 5.64
C SER A 172 -26.89 -18.09 6.61
N CYS A 173 -25.73 -18.53 7.07
CA CYS A 173 -24.84 -17.68 7.84
C CYS A 173 -23.96 -16.89 6.89
N VAL A 174 -24.01 -15.57 7.03
CA VAL A 174 -23.37 -14.62 6.13
C VAL A 174 -22.58 -13.62 6.95
N ILE A 175 -21.65 -12.90 6.31
CA ILE A 175 -20.88 -11.87 6.98
C ILE A 175 -21.79 -10.74 7.50
N SER A 176 -21.48 -10.22 8.70
CA SER A 176 -22.18 -9.05 9.24
C SER A 176 -22.13 -7.86 8.26
N PRO A 177 -23.17 -7.02 8.21
CA PRO A 177 -23.19 -5.88 7.30
C PRO A 177 -22.12 -4.86 7.64
N ALA A 178 -21.68 -4.16 6.59
CA ALA A 178 -20.77 -3.04 6.74
C ALA A 178 -21.39 -1.92 7.59
N ASN A 179 -20.60 -1.43 8.54
CA ASN A 179 -20.89 -0.26 9.36
C ASN A 179 -19.84 0.86 9.15
N VAL A 180 -18.79 0.59 8.38
CA VAL A 180 -17.74 1.54 8.04
C VAL A 180 -17.51 1.50 6.54
N MET A 181 -17.37 2.67 5.93
CA MET A 181 -16.75 2.79 4.61
C MET A 181 -15.34 3.31 4.84
N ARG A 182 -14.34 2.51 4.53
CA ARG A 182 -12.93 2.89 4.57
C ARG A 182 -12.53 3.42 3.20
N VAL A 183 -11.93 4.60 3.18
CA VAL A 183 -11.32 5.17 1.98
C VAL A 183 -9.82 5.20 2.18
N GLN A 184 -9.10 4.63 1.23
CA GLN A 184 -7.65 4.74 1.15
C GLN A 184 -7.31 5.50 -0.11
N THR A 185 -6.49 6.53 0.04
CA THR A 185 -5.90 7.20 -1.12
C THR A 185 -4.53 6.59 -1.37
N SER A 186 -4.29 6.22 -2.61
CA SER A 186 -2.97 5.83 -3.09
C SER A 186 -2.66 6.68 -4.31
N SER A 187 -1.44 7.20 -4.40
CA SER A 187 -0.92 7.56 -5.71
C SER A 187 -0.52 6.26 -6.43
N THR A 188 -0.31 6.30 -7.73
CA THR A 188 0.09 5.16 -8.56
C THR A 188 1.48 4.58 -8.20
N ARG A 189 1.72 4.06 -6.99
CA ARG A 189 3.05 3.57 -6.51
C ARG A 189 4.23 4.52 -6.76
N GLN A 190 3.97 5.75 -7.21
CA GLN A 190 4.95 6.65 -7.80
C GLN A 190 5.17 7.88 -6.94
N PHE A 191 4.24 8.24 -6.05
CA PHE A 191 4.33 9.46 -5.26
C PHE A 191 3.77 9.28 -3.84
N SER A 192 4.35 9.92 -2.84
CA SER A 192 3.77 10.01 -1.50
C SER A 192 2.75 11.14 -1.37
N ARG A 193 2.51 11.89 -2.46
CA ARG A 193 1.67 13.11 -2.51
C ARG A 193 0.73 13.13 -3.73
N HIS A 194 -0.33 13.94 -3.64
CA HIS A 194 -1.22 14.23 -4.77
C HIS A 194 -0.65 15.39 -5.57
N TYR A 195 -0.45 15.18 -6.87
CA TYR A 195 0.12 16.17 -7.77
C TYR A 195 -0.86 16.57 -8.87
N VAL A 196 -0.83 17.84 -9.27
CA VAL A 196 -1.56 18.31 -10.45
C VAL A 196 -1.11 17.55 -11.70
N GLY A 197 -2.06 17.05 -12.48
CA GLY A 197 -1.80 16.30 -13.71
C GLY A 197 -1.45 14.82 -13.50
N TYR A 198 -1.35 14.35 -12.25
CA TYR A 198 -1.05 12.95 -11.95
C TYR A 198 -2.27 12.22 -11.37
N PRO A 199 -2.59 11.01 -11.87
CA PRO A 199 -3.74 10.25 -11.39
C PRO A 199 -3.52 9.77 -9.95
N SER A 200 -4.54 9.98 -9.13
CA SER A 200 -4.67 9.43 -7.77
C SER A 200 -5.79 8.40 -7.74
N THR A 201 -5.58 7.29 -7.03
CA THR A 201 -6.56 6.23 -6.87
C THR A 201 -7.16 6.27 -5.47
N PHE A 202 -8.48 6.41 -5.41
CA PHE A 202 -9.28 6.30 -4.20
C PHE A 202 -9.84 4.89 -4.16
N ALA A 203 -9.33 4.06 -3.25
CA ALA A 203 -9.82 2.72 -3.01
C ALA A 203 -10.86 2.75 -1.88
N PHE A 204 -11.96 2.04 -2.08
CA PHE A 204 -13.09 1.95 -1.17
C PHE A 204 -13.17 0.52 -0.64
N SER A 205 -13.42 0.37 0.65
CA SER A 205 -13.69 -0.92 1.29
C SER A 205 -14.82 -0.76 2.29
N PHE A 206 -15.81 -1.64 2.19
CA PHE A 206 -16.97 -1.66 3.08
C PHE A 206 -16.72 -2.67 4.18
N LEU A 207 -16.49 -2.21 5.40
CA LEU A 207 -16.07 -3.04 6.51
C LEU A 207 -17.19 -3.21 7.53
N ASN A 208 -17.32 -4.43 8.05
CA ASN A 208 -18.24 -4.75 9.13
C ASN A 208 -17.62 -4.40 10.50
N LYS A 209 -18.38 -4.65 11.58
CA LYS A 209 -17.94 -4.40 12.96
C LYS A 209 -16.69 -5.17 13.39
N TYR A 210 -16.31 -6.21 12.63
CA TYR A 210 -15.13 -7.05 12.84
C TYR A 210 -13.96 -6.70 11.91
N GLN A 211 -14.08 -5.62 11.13
CA GLN A 211 -13.09 -5.18 10.13
C GLN A 211 -12.96 -6.08 8.89
N ASP A 212 -13.90 -7.00 8.67
CA ASP A 212 -13.94 -7.80 7.45
C ASP A 212 -14.72 -7.09 6.35
N VAL A 213 -14.33 -7.34 5.09
CA VAL A 213 -15.00 -6.79 3.91
C VAL A 213 -16.39 -7.42 3.75
N ASP A 214 -17.42 -6.57 3.73
CA ASP A 214 -18.79 -6.94 3.43
C ASP A 214 -18.97 -7.22 1.93
N THR A 215 -18.76 -8.48 1.55
CA THR A 215 -18.86 -8.94 0.15
C THR A 215 -20.26 -8.86 -0.45
N TRP A 216 -21.27 -8.45 0.32
CA TRP A 216 -22.62 -8.22 -0.18
C TRP A 216 -22.85 -6.79 -0.64
N GLN A 217 -21.88 -5.88 -0.45
CA GLN A 217 -21.99 -4.52 -0.96
C GLN A 217 -21.67 -4.47 -2.46
N GLU A 218 -22.60 -3.88 -3.20
CA GLU A 218 -22.55 -3.67 -4.64
C GLU A 218 -23.26 -2.37 -4.97
N GLY A 219 -22.72 -1.60 -5.91
CA GLY A 219 -23.32 -0.32 -6.30
C GLY A 219 -22.33 0.59 -6.99
N VAL A 220 -22.58 1.90 -6.89
CA VAL A 220 -21.73 2.94 -7.50
C VAL A 220 -21.30 3.93 -6.44
N VAL A 221 -20.00 4.13 -6.31
CA VAL A 221 -19.43 5.28 -5.62
C VAL A 221 -19.24 6.42 -6.60
N SER A 222 -19.55 7.63 -6.17
CA SER A 222 -19.32 8.85 -6.94
C SER A 222 -18.54 9.84 -6.09
N MET A 223 -17.55 10.48 -6.70
CA MET A 223 -16.75 11.53 -6.11
C MET A 223 -16.97 12.82 -6.88
N THR A 224 -17.53 13.82 -6.23
CA THR A 224 -17.73 15.15 -6.79
C THR A 224 -16.63 16.07 -6.25
N SER A 225 -15.85 16.67 -7.15
CA SER A 225 -14.94 17.77 -6.87
C SER A 225 -15.42 19.04 -7.57
N VAL A 226 -14.77 20.18 -7.31
CA VAL A 226 -15.17 21.53 -7.78
C VAL A 226 -15.66 21.56 -9.24
N ASN A 227 -15.02 20.80 -10.14
CA ASN A 227 -15.37 20.79 -11.58
C ASN A 227 -15.51 19.40 -12.20
N SER A 228 -15.57 18.33 -11.41
CA SER A 228 -15.68 16.98 -12.01
C SER A 228 -16.41 15.99 -11.13
N LEU A 229 -17.17 15.12 -11.78
CA LEU A 229 -17.80 13.94 -11.21
C LEU A 229 -17.07 12.71 -11.72
N GLN A 230 -16.49 11.95 -10.80
CA GLN A 230 -15.93 10.63 -11.10
C GLN A 230 -16.81 9.55 -10.48
N THR A 231 -16.94 8.41 -11.15
CA THR A 231 -17.71 7.27 -10.64
C THR A 231 -16.89 5.99 -10.68
N GLY A 232 -17.16 5.11 -9.73
CA GLY A 232 -16.53 3.80 -9.61
C GLY A 232 -17.58 2.77 -9.22
N SER A 233 -17.44 1.54 -9.72
CA SER A 233 -18.31 0.44 -9.33
C SER A 233 -17.78 -0.23 -8.07
N ILE A 234 -18.68 -0.53 -7.13
CA ILE A 234 -18.41 -1.40 -5.98
C ILE A 234 -18.88 -2.79 -6.34
N ARG A 235 -18.00 -3.78 -6.17
CA ARG A 235 -18.30 -5.20 -6.32
C ARG A 235 -17.69 -5.94 -5.14
N ALA A 236 -18.48 -6.80 -4.51
CA ALA A 236 -18.05 -7.55 -3.33
C ALA A 236 -17.39 -6.68 -2.24
N GLY A 237 -17.97 -5.50 -1.98
CA GLY A 237 -17.52 -4.60 -0.92
C GLY A 237 -16.23 -3.84 -1.17
N VAL A 238 -15.69 -3.89 -2.39
CA VAL A 238 -14.52 -3.11 -2.78
C VAL A 238 -14.73 -2.42 -4.12
N GLY A 239 -14.01 -1.32 -4.32
CA GLY A 239 -13.95 -0.64 -5.61
C GLY A 239 -12.97 0.51 -5.58
N SER A 240 -12.82 1.20 -6.71
CA SER A 240 -11.93 2.34 -6.80
C SER A 240 -12.42 3.42 -7.77
N ILE A 241 -11.94 4.63 -7.55
CA ILE A 241 -12.09 5.77 -8.44
C ILE A 241 -10.70 6.30 -8.74
N GLN A 242 -10.43 6.60 -10.01
CA GLN A 242 -9.25 7.37 -10.41
C GLN A 242 -9.63 8.83 -10.62
N TYR A 243 -8.77 9.72 -10.16
CA TYR A 243 -8.96 11.15 -10.32
C TYR A 243 -7.62 11.86 -10.54
N THR A 244 -7.61 12.77 -11.50
CA THR A 244 -6.42 13.56 -11.85
C THR A 244 -6.68 15.01 -11.46
N PRO A 245 -6.05 15.51 -10.38
CA PRO A 245 -6.22 16.91 -9.97
C PRO A 245 -5.75 17.88 -11.06
N THR A 246 -6.49 18.97 -11.24
CA THR A 246 -6.17 20.02 -12.23
C THR A 246 -5.72 21.34 -11.62
N SER A 247 -5.75 21.46 -10.29
CA SER A 247 -5.41 22.68 -9.56
C SER A 247 -4.75 22.37 -8.22
N VAL A 248 -3.90 23.29 -7.78
CA VAL A 248 -3.15 23.23 -6.51
C VAL A 248 -4.05 23.64 -5.34
N GLY A 249 -3.73 23.15 -4.15
CA GLY A 249 -4.34 23.57 -2.89
C GLY A 249 -5.28 22.53 -2.31
N PRO A 250 -6.05 22.91 -1.27
CA PRO A 250 -7.03 22.03 -0.66
C PRO A 250 -8.19 21.78 -1.62
N MET A 251 -8.42 20.51 -1.94
CA MET A 251 -9.53 20.08 -2.77
C MET A 251 -10.59 19.42 -1.92
N GLN A 252 -11.77 20.05 -1.87
CA GLN A 252 -12.96 19.47 -1.24
C GLN A 252 -13.58 18.43 -2.17
N MET A 253 -13.96 17.31 -1.60
CA MET A 253 -14.54 16.16 -2.27
C MET A 253 -15.79 15.73 -1.55
N LYS A 254 -16.85 15.50 -2.31
CA LYS A 254 -18.08 14.88 -1.82
C LYS A 254 -18.20 13.47 -2.37
N LEU A 255 -18.09 12.49 -1.48
CA LEU A 255 -18.22 11.07 -1.74
C LEU A 255 -19.66 10.63 -1.46
N LYS A 256 -20.24 9.91 -2.41
CA LYS A 256 -21.60 9.36 -2.31
C LYS A 256 -21.60 7.92 -2.79
N TYR A 257 -22.26 7.04 -2.06
CA TYR A 257 -22.46 5.65 -2.46
C TYR A 257 -23.94 5.39 -2.74
N THR A 258 -24.22 4.87 -3.93
CA THR A 258 -25.54 4.46 -4.37
C THR A 258 -25.57 2.94 -4.46
N PRO A 259 -26.16 2.23 -3.47
CA PRO A 259 -26.21 0.78 -3.48
C PRO A 259 -27.07 0.26 -4.64
N SER A 260 -26.75 -0.93 -5.13
CA SER A 260 -27.58 -1.72 -6.04
C SER A 260 -28.93 -2.03 -5.37
N PRO A 261 -30.04 -2.20 -6.14
CA PRO A 261 -31.34 -2.59 -5.58
C PRO A 261 -31.33 -3.90 -4.78
N SER A 262 -30.33 -4.77 -5.00
CA SER A 262 -30.10 -6.01 -4.23
C SER A 262 -29.51 -5.77 -2.84
N VAL A 263 -28.94 -4.59 -2.60
CA VAL A 263 -28.22 -4.25 -1.39
C VAL A 263 -29.10 -3.35 -0.53
N TYR A 264 -29.47 -3.86 0.64
CA TYR A 264 -30.28 -3.12 1.57
C TYR A 264 -29.44 -2.15 2.42
N GLY A 265 -29.90 -0.91 2.52
CA GLY A 265 -29.32 0.12 3.39
C GLY A 265 -29.33 1.49 2.73
N SER A 266 -29.09 2.53 3.55
CA SER A 266 -28.85 3.89 3.08
C SER A 266 -27.50 4.34 3.60
N TRP A 267 -26.76 5.03 2.74
CA TRP A 267 -25.42 5.53 3.06
C TRP A 267 -25.47 7.06 3.08
N GLN A 268 -24.82 7.66 4.07
CA GLN A 268 -24.72 9.12 4.12
C GLN A 268 -23.65 9.59 3.15
N ASP A 269 -23.93 10.70 2.48
CA ASP A 269 -22.91 11.43 1.73
C ASP A 269 -21.80 11.87 2.69
N LEU A 270 -20.58 11.93 2.18
CA LEU A 270 -19.39 12.22 2.93
C LEU A 270 -18.64 13.38 2.30
N ASP A 271 -18.29 14.38 3.10
CA ASP A 271 -17.39 15.46 2.70
C ASP A 271 -15.98 15.19 3.23
N SER A 272 -14.97 15.35 2.38
CA SER A 272 -13.56 15.14 2.71
C SER A 272 -12.67 16.09 1.92
N SER A 273 -11.40 16.21 2.29
CA SER A 273 -10.42 17.02 1.56
C SER A 273 -9.10 16.30 1.36
N ILE A 274 -8.44 16.62 0.24
CA ILE A 274 -7.03 16.28 -0.01
C ILE A 274 -6.25 17.57 -0.23
N GLN A 275 -4.95 17.54 0.04
CA GLN A 275 -4.04 18.60 -0.37
C GLN A 275 -3.35 18.20 -1.67
N VAL A 276 -3.48 19.05 -2.69
CA VAL A 276 -2.85 18.87 -4.00
C VAL A 276 -1.67 19.84 -4.14
N TYR A 277 -0.54 19.34 -4.64
CA TYR A 277 0.68 20.10 -4.83
C TYR A 277 1.04 20.22 -6.31
N GLN A 278 1.83 21.23 -6.68
CA GLN A 278 2.51 21.19 -7.97
C GLN A 278 3.67 20.20 -7.94
N MET A 279 3.94 19.58 -9.08
CA MET A 279 5.10 18.72 -9.23
C MET A 279 6.37 19.55 -9.47
N ALA A 280 7.46 19.14 -8.84
CA ALA A 280 8.80 19.60 -9.15
C ALA A 280 9.19 19.26 -10.60
N THR A 281 9.67 20.25 -11.36
CA THR A 281 10.07 20.06 -12.77
C THR A 281 11.39 20.69 -13.14
N LYS A 282 11.88 21.64 -12.35
CA LYS A 282 13.21 22.23 -12.53
C LYS A 282 13.93 22.29 -11.19
N GLY A 283 15.25 22.41 -11.22
CA GLY A 283 16.03 22.61 -10.01
C GLY A 283 17.27 23.42 -10.28
N ARG A 284 17.95 23.76 -9.19
CA ARG A 284 19.28 24.34 -9.16
C ARG A 284 20.03 23.73 -8.01
N ILE A 285 21.25 23.30 -8.25
CA ILE A 285 22.18 22.90 -7.20
C ILE A 285 23.38 23.85 -7.16
N ASN A 286 23.86 24.10 -5.95
CA ASN A 286 25.06 24.86 -5.69
C ASN A 286 25.97 24.03 -4.77
N LEU A 287 27.16 23.71 -5.27
CA LEU A 287 28.17 22.98 -4.51
C LEU A 287 28.91 24.00 -3.63
N GLN A 288 28.82 23.84 -2.31
CA GLN A 288 29.54 24.69 -1.37
C GLN A 288 30.90 24.05 -1.09
N LEU A 289 31.84 24.30 -2.00
CA LEU A 289 33.20 23.77 -1.93
C LEU A 289 34.13 24.78 -1.25
N LYS A 290 35.14 24.29 -0.51
CA LYS A 290 36.20 25.15 0.04
C LYS A 290 37.23 25.54 -1.02
N THR A 291 37.47 24.65 -1.97
CA THR A 291 38.39 24.78 -3.11
C THR A 291 37.64 24.47 -4.40
N ASP A 292 38.26 24.70 -5.56
CA ASP A 292 37.65 24.40 -6.87
C ASP A 292 37.54 22.87 -7.16
N HIS A 293 38.00 22.02 -6.22
CA HIS A 293 37.99 20.56 -6.29
C HIS A 293 37.53 19.97 -4.94
N LEU A 294 37.28 18.67 -4.94
CA LEU A 294 37.00 17.89 -3.74
C LEU A 294 38.16 16.95 -3.43
N SER A 295 38.52 16.82 -2.16
CA SER A 295 39.47 15.80 -1.73
C SER A 295 38.72 14.48 -1.45
N PRO A 296 39.32 13.31 -1.75
CA PRO A 296 38.73 12.01 -1.45
C PRO A 296 38.29 11.91 0.00
N LEU A 297 37.12 11.32 0.23
CA LEU A 297 36.52 11.15 1.57
C LEU A 297 36.17 12.45 2.32
N GLU A 298 36.39 13.64 1.73
CA GLU A 298 36.01 14.90 2.36
C GLU A 298 34.48 15.12 2.25
N PRO A 299 33.80 15.45 3.37
CA PRO A 299 32.40 15.85 3.33
C PRO A 299 32.26 17.27 2.77
N PHE A 300 31.20 17.49 1.98
CA PHE A 300 30.84 18.79 1.46
C PHE A 300 29.31 18.98 1.50
N THR A 301 28.87 20.22 1.30
CA THR A 301 27.44 20.55 1.30
C THR A 301 26.95 20.92 -0.10
N VAL A 302 25.73 20.46 -0.42
CA VAL A 302 25.03 20.83 -1.65
C VAL A 302 23.78 21.59 -1.27
N GLY A 303 23.75 22.88 -1.61
CA GLY A 303 22.53 23.68 -1.58
C GLY A 303 21.66 23.32 -2.78
N TYR A 304 20.35 23.18 -2.57
CA TYR A 304 19.40 22.91 -3.65
C TYR A 304 18.21 23.86 -3.58
N ILE A 305 17.66 24.19 -4.75
CA ILE A 305 16.38 24.87 -4.92
C ILE A 305 15.64 24.16 -6.04
N VAL A 306 14.45 23.64 -5.76
CA VAL A 306 13.59 22.90 -6.67
C VAL A 306 12.37 23.75 -6.97
N PHE A 307 12.11 23.93 -8.26
CA PHE A 307 11.00 24.71 -8.76
C PHE A 307 9.92 23.80 -9.33
N ASP A 308 8.68 24.21 -9.11
CA ASP A 308 7.53 23.60 -9.74
C ASP A 308 7.33 24.07 -11.20
N ASN A 309 6.25 23.60 -11.83
CA ASN A 309 5.89 23.97 -13.20
C ASN A 309 5.60 25.46 -13.40
N ASP A 310 5.21 26.17 -12.34
CA ASP A 310 4.92 27.60 -12.40
C ASP A 310 6.20 28.43 -12.16
N GLY A 311 7.34 27.77 -11.90
CA GLY A 311 8.62 28.40 -11.63
C GLY A 311 8.76 28.90 -10.19
N VAL A 312 7.87 28.49 -9.29
CA VAL A 312 7.91 28.81 -7.86
C VAL A 312 8.65 27.71 -7.12
N VAL A 313 9.32 28.05 -6.01
CA VAL A 313 9.96 27.03 -5.16
C VAL A 313 8.90 26.04 -4.69
N THR A 314 9.14 24.75 -4.93
CA THR A 314 8.20 23.69 -4.57
C THR A 314 7.97 23.71 -3.07
N GLU A 315 6.76 24.05 -2.63
CA GLU A 315 6.44 24.20 -1.21
C GLU A 315 6.68 22.90 -0.44
N VAL A 316 6.33 21.75 -1.04
CA VAL A 316 6.51 20.43 -0.42
C VAL A 316 7.06 19.41 -1.41
N LEU A 317 8.27 18.92 -1.15
CA LEU A 317 9.00 17.98 -1.99
C LEU A 317 8.80 16.53 -1.50
N ASP A 318 8.66 15.60 -2.44
CA ASP A 318 8.64 14.17 -2.16
C ASP A 318 10.07 13.58 -2.16
N TRP A 319 10.64 13.40 -0.96
CA TRP A 319 11.99 12.88 -0.79
C TRP A 319 12.19 11.45 -1.27
N SER A 320 11.14 10.65 -1.36
CA SER A 320 11.26 9.30 -1.92
C SER A 320 11.63 9.34 -3.42
N LYS A 321 11.44 10.50 -4.05
CA LYS A 321 11.58 10.74 -5.48
C LYS A 321 12.73 11.66 -5.82
N PHE A 322 13.10 12.57 -4.91
CA PHE A 322 14.24 13.44 -5.08
C PHE A 322 15.56 12.75 -4.72
N LYS A 323 16.56 12.86 -5.59
CA LYS A 323 17.90 12.31 -5.37
C LYS A 323 18.98 13.26 -5.86
N ILE A 324 20.07 13.36 -5.10
CA ILE A 324 21.32 13.96 -5.56
C ILE A 324 22.34 12.84 -5.62
N THR A 325 22.85 12.56 -6.83
CA THR A 325 23.77 11.45 -7.09
C THR A 325 24.86 11.90 -8.03
N ALA A 326 26.07 11.41 -7.83
CA ALA A 326 27.11 11.43 -8.84
C ALA A 326 27.53 9.99 -9.09
N ASN A 327 27.32 9.49 -10.30
CA ASN A 327 27.63 8.11 -10.66
C ASN A 327 28.91 8.09 -11.50
N TYR A 328 29.68 7.03 -11.38
CA TYR A 328 30.81 6.74 -12.25
C TYR A 328 30.69 5.36 -12.85
N GLU A 329 31.31 5.18 -14.02
CA GLU A 329 31.43 3.90 -14.69
C GLU A 329 32.90 3.69 -15.06
N GLU A 330 33.56 2.81 -14.33
CA GLU A 330 34.97 2.49 -14.55
C GLU A 330 35.10 0.98 -14.75
N HIS A 331 35.71 0.56 -15.86
CA HIS A 331 35.89 -0.86 -16.22
C HIS A 331 34.62 -1.73 -16.14
N GLY A 332 33.45 -1.15 -16.39
CA GLY A 332 32.16 -1.86 -16.33
C GLY A 332 31.56 -2.01 -14.93
N ALA A 333 32.23 -1.50 -13.89
CA ALA A 333 31.65 -1.35 -12.56
C ALA A 333 30.97 0.03 -12.46
N LYS A 334 29.69 0.02 -12.06
CA LYS A 334 28.93 1.25 -11.77
C LYS A 334 28.94 1.50 -10.27
N GLY A 335 29.43 2.67 -9.88
CA GLY A 335 29.46 3.10 -8.49
C GLY A 335 28.92 4.52 -8.31
N ASN A 336 28.70 4.90 -7.06
CA ASN A 336 28.36 6.26 -6.69
C ASN A 336 29.64 6.95 -6.21
N ALA A 337 30.06 7.99 -6.94
CA ALA A 337 31.19 8.83 -6.56
C ALA A 337 30.84 9.73 -5.36
N ILE A 338 29.54 10.01 -5.18
CA ILE A 338 29.03 10.86 -4.10
C ILE A 338 27.78 10.22 -3.49
N SER A 339 27.76 10.18 -2.16
CA SER A 339 26.59 9.78 -1.37
C SER A 339 26.11 10.93 -0.50
N CYS A 340 24.87 11.39 -0.73
CA CYS A 340 24.26 12.48 0.02
C CYS A 340 23.25 11.96 1.05
N SER A 341 23.24 12.58 2.23
CA SER A 341 22.19 12.34 3.23
C SER A 341 20.86 12.95 2.77
N PRO A 342 19.71 12.31 3.04
CA PRO A 342 18.43 12.95 2.85
C PRO A 342 18.37 14.24 3.71
N PRO A 343 17.81 15.34 3.19
CA PRO A 343 17.71 16.59 3.93
C PRO A 343 16.63 16.52 5.02
N ASN A 344 16.74 17.43 5.98
CA ASN A 344 15.86 17.49 7.15
C ASN A 344 14.59 18.34 6.93
N THR A 345 14.48 19.05 5.81
CA THR A 345 13.33 19.91 5.47
C THR A 345 12.45 19.23 4.44
N LEU A 346 11.13 19.49 4.44
CA LEU A 346 10.21 19.00 3.41
C LEU A 346 10.04 19.98 2.23
N HIS A 347 10.78 21.09 2.25
CA HIS A 347 10.65 22.15 1.26
C HIS A 347 11.56 21.91 0.06
N GLY A 348 11.18 22.50 -1.07
CA GLY A 348 11.95 22.50 -2.31
C GLY A 348 13.30 23.20 -2.21
N GLU A 349 13.62 23.84 -1.09
CA GLU A 349 14.93 24.44 -0.83
C GLU A 349 15.58 23.89 0.44
N GLY A 350 16.90 23.83 0.43
CA GLY A 350 17.67 23.38 1.58
C GLY A 350 19.13 23.05 1.25
N VAL A 351 19.75 22.33 2.18
CA VAL A 351 21.14 21.89 2.07
C VAL A 351 21.22 20.43 2.49
N VAL A 352 21.96 19.63 1.72
CA VAL A 352 22.31 18.24 2.07
C VAL A 352 23.80 18.13 2.32
N SER A 353 24.18 17.22 3.23
CA SER A 353 25.59 16.84 3.41
C SER A 353 25.89 15.65 2.52
N CYS A 354 27.00 15.70 1.80
CA CYS A 354 27.44 14.68 0.88
C CYS A 354 28.86 14.27 1.19
N ASN A 355 29.15 12.98 1.03
CA ASN A 355 30.51 12.44 1.18
C ASN A 355 31.01 11.97 -0.18
N CYS A 356 32.26 12.28 -0.49
CA CYS A 356 32.98 11.78 -1.65
C CYS A 356 33.42 10.33 -1.42
N SER A 357 33.45 9.53 -2.48
CA SER A 357 34.20 8.27 -2.49
C SER A 357 35.71 8.51 -2.52
N ASP A 358 36.47 7.42 -2.48
CA ASP A 358 37.91 7.36 -2.76
C ASP A 358 38.27 7.45 -4.25
N VAL A 359 37.28 7.41 -5.14
CA VAL A 359 37.48 7.47 -6.60
C VAL A 359 37.79 8.89 -7.07
N VAL A 360 38.90 9.02 -7.81
CA VAL A 360 39.44 10.27 -8.37
C VAL A 360 38.92 10.47 -9.79
N GLY A 361 38.56 11.70 -10.15
CA GLY A 361 38.09 12.03 -11.49
C GLY A 361 37.08 13.18 -11.54
N THR A 362 36.58 13.46 -12.74
CA THR A 362 35.51 14.45 -12.95
C THR A 362 34.17 13.75 -13.02
N PHE A 363 33.23 14.17 -12.17
CA PHE A 363 31.90 13.58 -12.05
C PHE A 363 30.82 14.65 -12.22
N SER A 364 29.67 14.24 -12.75
CA SER A 364 28.48 15.08 -12.79
C SER A 364 27.63 14.80 -11.55
N VAL A 365 27.53 15.78 -10.65
CA VAL A 365 26.56 15.79 -9.55
C VAL A 365 25.21 16.13 -10.15
N VAL A 366 24.29 15.16 -10.15
CA VAL A 366 22.98 15.28 -10.77
C VAL A 366 21.91 15.34 -9.67
N ALA A 367 21.14 16.42 -9.65
CA ALA A 367 19.88 16.46 -8.94
C ALA A 367 18.77 15.94 -9.85
N SER A 368 17.97 15.01 -9.34
CA SER A 368 16.87 14.41 -10.09
C SER A 368 15.61 14.27 -9.23
N PHE A 369 14.45 14.30 -9.87
CA PHE A 369 13.15 14.06 -9.26
C PHE A 369 12.37 13.05 -10.10
N ASP A 370 12.01 11.91 -9.51
CA ASP A 370 11.37 10.78 -10.20
C ASP A 370 12.15 10.34 -11.46
N GLY A 371 13.48 10.32 -11.35
CA GLY A 371 14.40 9.94 -12.43
C GLY A 371 14.60 11.01 -13.51
N LYS A 372 13.88 12.14 -13.47
CA LYS A 372 14.12 13.27 -14.37
C LYS A 372 15.20 14.16 -13.79
N VAL A 373 16.21 14.49 -14.61
CA VAL A 373 17.27 15.43 -14.23
C VAL A 373 16.68 16.84 -14.08
N LEU A 374 16.91 17.43 -12.91
CA LEU A 374 16.50 18.80 -12.59
C LEU A 374 17.63 19.80 -12.83
N ASP A 375 18.85 19.44 -12.44
CA ASP A 375 20.08 20.20 -12.65
C ASP A 375 21.30 19.27 -12.55
N SER A 376 22.43 19.70 -13.09
CA SER A 376 23.69 18.98 -13.01
C SER A 376 24.89 19.92 -12.90
N LYS A 377 25.86 19.57 -12.07
CA LYS A 377 27.13 20.31 -11.91
C LYS A 377 28.31 19.37 -11.99
N GLU A 378 29.33 19.76 -12.74
CA GLU A 378 30.58 19.03 -12.76
C GLU A 378 31.40 19.35 -11.51
N VAL A 379 32.02 18.32 -10.95
CA VAL A 379 32.97 18.43 -9.84
C VAL A 379 34.14 17.52 -10.12
N THR A 380 35.35 17.96 -9.76
CA THR A 380 36.55 17.14 -9.89
C THR A 380 37.02 16.74 -8.50
N ILE A 381 37.16 15.43 -8.28
CA ILE A 381 37.81 14.87 -7.10
C ILE A 381 39.27 14.66 -7.47
N LEU A 382 40.18 15.29 -6.73
CA LEU A 382 41.63 15.18 -6.92
C LEU A 382 42.24 14.59 -5.65
N GLU A 383 43.20 13.67 -5.79
CA GLU A 383 44.07 13.35 -4.67
C GLU A 383 44.71 14.64 -4.18
N ASP A 384 44.58 14.91 -2.87
CA ASP A 384 45.33 15.99 -2.24
C ASP A 384 46.78 15.88 -2.69
N GLU A 385 47.29 16.93 -3.33
CA GLU A 385 48.68 16.96 -3.76
C GLU A 385 49.54 16.51 -2.60
N VAL A 386 50.22 15.37 -2.77
CA VAL A 386 51.16 14.84 -1.80
C VAL A 386 52.01 16.03 -1.33
N LEU A 387 52.00 16.29 -0.02
CA LEU A 387 52.57 17.42 0.74
C LEU A 387 54.02 17.84 0.40
N ILE A 388 54.65 17.25 -0.61
CA ILE A 388 56.00 17.53 -1.10
C ILE A 388 56.15 19.01 -1.53
N PHE A 389 55.08 19.68 -1.96
CA PHE A 389 55.15 21.09 -2.38
C PHE A 389 54.91 22.14 -1.28
N TRP A 390 54.55 21.75 -0.05
CA TRP A 390 54.38 22.68 1.08
C TRP A 390 55.64 22.91 1.91
N LEU A 391 56.78 22.33 1.51
CA LEU A 391 58.04 22.69 2.11
C LEU A 391 58.34 24.16 1.78
N THR A 392 58.40 24.99 2.82
CA THR A 392 58.86 26.38 2.68
C THR A 392 60.24 26.40 2.00
N PRO A 393 60.62 27.48 1.28
CA PRO A 393 61.94 27.56 0.64
C PRO A 393 63.10 27.25 1.60
N SER A 394 62.94 27.53 2.90
CA SER A 394 63.89 27.17 3.95
C SER A 394 63.97 25.67 4.22
N GLN A 395 62.86 24.93 4.18
CA GLN A 395 62.86 23.48 4.35
C GLN A 395 63.46 22.76 3.13
N TRP A 396 63.21 23.26 1.92
CA TRP A 396 63.91 22.79 0.71
C TRP A 396 65.42 23.03 0.80
N ALA A 397 65.84 24.19 1.31
CA ALA A 397 67.26 24.48 1.53
C ALA A 397 67.90 23.51 2.54
N VAL A 398 67.21 23.16 3.62
CA VAL A 398 67.70 22.19 4.62
C VAL A 398 67.87 20.80 4.00
N ILE A 399 66.89 20.32 3.24
CA ILE A 399 66.97 19.02 2.56
C ILE A 399 68.13 19.01 1.56
N LEU A 400 68.29 20.09 0.80
CA LEU A 400 69.36 20.22 -0.18
C LEU A 400 70.75 20.25 0.49
N VAL A 401 70.88 20.90 1.65
CA VAL A 401 72.12 20.88 2.47
C VAL A 401 72.41 19.48 2.99
N ILE A 402 71.40 18.74 3.46
CA ILE A 402 71.57 17.34 3.91
C ILE A 402 72.01 16.45 2.74
N CYS A 403 71.40 16.60 1.57
CA CYS A 403 71.79 15.85 0.37
C CYS A 403 73.22 16.18 -0.07
N ILE A 404 73.63 17.46 -0.05
CA ILE A 404 75.01 17.86 -0.37
C ILE A 404 75.99 17.30 0.66
N ALA A 405 75.68 17.40 1.96
CA ALA A 405 76.53 16.86 3.01
C ALA A 405 76.69 15.32 2.89
N GLY A 406 75.60 14.61 2.58
CA GLY A 406 75.62 13.18 2.29
C GLY A 406 76.47 12.85 1.06
N CYS A 407 76.32 13.59 -0.03
CA CYS A 407 77.14 13.42 -1.24
C CYS A 407 78.62 13.69 -0.98
N MET A 408 78.96 14.71 -0.17
CA MET A 408 80.34 15.01 0.22
C MET A 408 80.94 13.92 1.10
N LEU A 409 80.15 13.29 1.97
CA LEU A 409 80.57 12.13 2.76
C LEU A 409 80.87 10.93 1.86
N VAL A 410 79.98 10.62 0.91
CA VAL A 410 80.17 9.51 -0.04
C VAL A 410 81.39 9.76 -0.94
N LEU A 411 81.54 10.98 -1.47
CA LEU A 411 82.70 11.37 -2.27
C LEU A 411 84.00 11.37 -1.45
N GLY A 412 83.96 11.77 -0.19
CA GLY A 412 85.10 11.72 0.73
C GLY A 412 85.54 10.28 1.02
N VAL A 413 84.59 9.36 1.25
CA VAL A 413 84.87 7.93 1.42
C VAL A 413 85.41 7.34 0.12
N ALA A 414 84.82 7.66 -1.04
CA ALA A 414 85.31 7.20 -2.33
C ALA A 414 86.72 7.71 -2.65
N ALA A 415 87.01 8.98 -2.37
CA ALA A 415 88.35 9.55 -2.53
C ALA A 415 89.38 8.92 -1.57
N GLY A 416 88.97 8.62 -0.33
CA GLY A 416 89.79 7.87 0.63
C GLY A 416 90.12 6.46 0.13
N ILE A 417 89.14 5.74 -0.41
CA ILE A 417 89.35 4.41 -1.02
C ILE A 417 90.30 4.51 -2.22
N VAL A 418 90.13 5.51 -3.10
CA VAL A 418 91.02 5.73 -4.25
C VAL A 418 92.45 6.06 -3.81
N ALA A 419 92.64 6.85 -2.75
CA ALA A 419 93.96 7.14 -2.19
C ALA A 419 94.65 5.90 -1.62
N VAL A 420 93.91 5.04 -0.91
CA VAL A 420 94.41 3.75 -0.40
C VAL A 420 94.80 2.81 -1.55
N VAL A 421 93.97 2.70 -2.59
CA VAL A 421 94.28 1.90 -3.80
C VAL A 421 95.52 2.45 -4.51
N ARG A 422 95.69 3.77 -4.61
CA ARG A 422 96.87 4.39 -5.22
C ARG A 422 98.14 4.16 -4.39
N PHE A 423 98.04 4.17 -3.06
CA PHE A 423 99.15 3.83 -2.16
C PHE A 423 99.57 2.36 -2.31
N MET A 424 98.60 1.43 -2.36
CA MET A 424 98.89 0.01 -2.59
C MET A 424 99.50 -0.24 -3.99
N ARG A 425 99.02 0.46 -5.02
CA ARG A 425 99.55 0.35 -6.39
C ARG A 425 100.97 0.92 -6.53
N ASN A 426 101.37 1.89 -5.71
CA ASN A 426 102.75 2.38 -5.64
C ASN A 426 103.69 1.42 -4.89
N ARG A 427 103.16 0.55 -4.02
CA ARG A 427 103.95 -0.50 -3.35
C ARG A 427 104.22 -1.71 -4.25
N ALA A 428 103.29 -2.04 -5.15
CA ALA A 428 103.40 -3.17 -6.08
C ALA A 428 104.32 -2.93 -7.30
N LYS A 429 104.89 -1.72 -7.48
CA LYS A 429 105.76 -1.39 -8.62
C LYS A 429 107.27 -1.58 -8.34
N LYS A 430 107.66 -2.13 -7.19
CA LYS A 430 109.07 -2.29 -6.80
C LYS A 430 109.70 -3.68 -6.97
N ASP A 431 108.92 -4.70 -7.29
CA ASP A 431 109.45 -6.02 -7.68
C ASP A 431 108.79 -6.37 -9.02
N MET A 432 109.55 -6.23 -10.12
CA MET A 432 110.09 -7.34 -10.91
C MET A 432 109.00 -8.15 -11.63
N VAL A 433 109.11 -8.54 -12.90
CA VAL A 433 110.17 -8.54 -13.90
C VAL A 433 109.45 -8.79 -15.24
N LYS A 434 109.97 -8.21 -16.33
CA LYS A 434 109.53 -8.48 -17.71
C LYS A 434 109.77 -9.95 -18.06
N LEU A 435 108.78 -10.59 -18.66
CA LEU A 435 108.98 -11.75 -19.53
C LEU A 435 108.07 -11.64 -20.75
N GLU A 436 108.62 -12.13 -21.85
CA GLU A 436 108.29 -11.93 -23.25
C GLU A 436 106.93 -12.51 -23.70
N ASP A 437 106.37 -11.87 -24.72
CA ASP A 437 105.43 -12.46 -25.70
C ASP A 437 106.17 -13.60 -26.45
N PRO A 438 105.50 -14.68 -26.96
CA PRO A 438 104.54 -14.47 -28.06
C PRO A 438 103.46 -15.56 -28.35
N VAL A 439 102.55 -15.17 -29.26
CA VAL A 439 102.03 -15.95 -30.42
C VAL A 439 100.91 -16.98 -30.26
N GLU A 440 99.88 -16.75 -31.10
CA GLU A 440 98.90 -17.69 -31.74
C GLU A 440 97.94 -18.43 -30.79
N LYS A 441 96.68 -18.77 -31.14
CA LYS A 441 95.94 -18.96 -32.39
C LYS A 441 94.45 -19.12 -32.00
N GLU A 442 93.53 -18.61 -32.81
CA GLU A 442 92.47 -19.36 -33.53
C GLU A 442 91.30 -19.96 -32.72
N GLU A 443 90.12 -19.81 -33.36
CA GLU A 443 88.88 -20.61 -33.23
C GLU A 443 88.19 -20.58 -31.85
N GLY A 444 86.87 -20.51 -31.76
CA GLY A 444 85.79 -20.68 -32.72
C GLY A 444 84.49 -20.76 -31.92
N ASP A 445 83.38 -20.59 -32.63
CA ASP A 445 82.01 -20.99 -32.34
C ASP A 445 81.34 -20.66 -30.99
N HIS A 446 80.19 -19.95 -30.96
CA HIS A 446 78.84 -20.33 -31.43
C HIS A 446 78.15 -21.34 -30.47
N VAL A 447 76.82 -21.17 -30.29
CA VAL A 447 75.83 -22.15 -29.78
C VAL A 447 75.72 -22.18 -28.24
N ASP A 448 74.60 -22.14 -27.54
CA ASP A 448 73.14 -22.07 -27.79
C ASP A 448 72.47 -21.73 -26.44
N GLU A 449 71.27 -21.11 -26.38
CA GLU A 449 69.99 -21.79 -26.08
C GLU A 449 70.02 -22.55 -24.72
N GLN A 450 69.24 -22.21 -23.68
CA GLN A 450 67.79 -22.42 -23.64
C GLN A 450 67.16 -21.98 -22.29
N PRO A 451 65.81 -21.93 -22.24
CA PRO A 451 65.01 -21.46 -21.12
C PRO A 451 64.67 -22.60 -20.13
N PHE A 452 64.22 -22.24 -18.92
CA PHE A 452 63.44 -23.16 -18.10
C PHE A 452 62.10 -22.54 -17.70
N ARG A 453 61.05 -23.15 -18.26
CA ARG A 453 59.70 -23.28 -17.70
C ARG A 453 59.75 -24.06 -16.39
N ASN A 454 58.88 -23.70 -15.45
CA ASN A 454 57.95 -24.54 -14.68
C ASN A 454 57.07 -23.55 -13.88
N ALA A 455 55.74 -23.46 -13.99
CA ALA A 455 54.69 -24.48 -13.83
C ALA A 455 54.79 -25.24 -12.50
N ASN A 456 54.09 -24.76 -11.46
CA ASN A 456 52.99 -25.49 -10.81
C ASN A 456 52.39 -24.73 -9.61
N ASN A 457 51.07 -24.92 -9.48
CA ASN A 457 50.09 -24.47 -8.49
C ASN A 457 49.62 -23.01 -8.52
#